data_AF-A0A1B7W3A4-F1
#
_entry.id   AF-A0A1B7W3A4-F1
#
_cell.length_a   1.000
_cell.length_b   1.000
_cell.length_c   1.000
_cell.angle_alpha   90.00
_cell.angle_beta   90.00
_cell.angle_gamma   90.00
#
_symmetry.space_group_name_H-M   'P 1'
#
loop_
_entity.id
_entity.type
_entity.pdbx_description
1 polymer ?
#
loop_
_entity_poly.entity_id
_entity_poly.type
_entity_poly.pdbx_seq_one_letter_code
_entity_poly.pdbx_strand_id
1 'polypeptide(L)'
;HGRLSEVYHTATDLFAGIPSPFSVVRYHSLLVADDLPDCLEKIAWTEDNLIMGMRHRSLPMWGVQFHPESICTEYGHTLFENFQEITRKFAQEQGKSLKKHYWTGNNGNGTLPTNSPNKKQQQEFELCTRKLNLCPDTEQMFVHLFGNSASAFWLDSSRVEPGLSRFSFMGDNSGENSLLIHYRTQGQELTITQSDTVSFKTEG
;
A
#
# COMPACT_ATOMS: atom_id res chain seq x y z
N HIS A 1 15.09 -0.59 -10.48
CA HIS A 1 14.59 -0.30 -11.84
C HIS A 1 13.84 1.03 -11.98
N GLY A 2 13.96 1.96 -11.04
CA GLY A 2 13.34 3.29 -11.20
C GLY A 2 14.25 4.26 -11.93
N ARG A 3 13.69 5.14 -12.77
CA ARG A 3 14.40 6.25 -13.41
C ARG A 3 14.12 7.54 -12.62
N LEU A 4 15.17 8.28 -12.29
CA LEU A 4 15.05 9.62 -11.71
C LEU A 4 14.51 10.60 -12.75
N SER A 5 13.61 11.48 -12.35
CA SER A 5 13.03 12.49 -13.23
C SER A 5 12.62 13.71 -12.43
N GLU A 6 12.84 14.88 -13.04
CA GLU A 6 12.43 16.16 -12.47
C GLU A 6 10.94 16.39 -12.70
N VAL A 7 10.24 16.77 -11.63
CA VAL A 7 8.80 17.05 -11.64
C VAL A 7 8.54 18.47 -11.18
N TYR A 8 7.91 19.25 -12.06
CA TYR A 8 7.32 20.55 -11.79
C TYR A 8 5.92 20.38 -11.21
N HIS A 9 5.45 21.33 -10.39
CA HIS A 9 4.12 21.26 -9.78
C HIS A 9 3.63 22.65 -9.36
N THR A 10 2.36 22.72 -8.94
CA THR A 10 1.68 23.99 -8.59
C THR A 10 2.05 24.55 -7.21
N ALA A 11 2.91 23.86 -6.45
CA ALA A 11 3.26 24.17 -5.05
C ALA A 11 2.06 24.31 -4.07
N THR A 12 0.91 23.72 -4.41
CA THR A 12 -0.31 23.74 -3.61
C THR A 12 -0.71 22.36 -3.11
N ASP A 13 -1.54 22.32 -2.07
CA ASP A 13 -2.12 21.11 -1.49
C ASP A 13 -1.10 20.00 -1.24
N LEU A 14 -1.17 18.92 -2.02
CA LEU A 14 -0.28 17.77 -1.93
C LEU A 14 1.19 18.19 -2.02
N PHE A 15 1.50 19.22 -2.81
CA PHE A 15 2.86 19.71 -3.04
C PHE A 15 3.22 20.96 -2.24
N ALA A 16 2.44 21.32 -1.23
CA ALA A 16 2.73 22.49 -0.40
C ALA A 16 4.10 22.34 0.30
N GLY A 17 4.92 23.39 0.24
CA GLY A 17 6.24 23.42 0.88
C GLY A 17 7.34 22.60 0.19
N ILE A 18 7.05 22.00 -0.97
CA ILE A 18 8.03 21.25 -1.77
C ILE A 18 8.64 22.19 -2.83
N PRO A 19 9.97 22.24 -3.00
CA PRO A 19 10.61 22.97 -4.09
C PRO A 19 10.21 22.44 -5.46
N SER A 20 10.14 23.32 -6.47
CA SER A 20 9.80 22.95 -7.84
C SER A 20 10.92 23.37 -8.81
N PRO A 21 11.46 22.44 -9.63
CA PRO A 21 11.17 21.01 -9.65
C PRO A 21 11.79 20.25 -8.47
N PHE A 22 11.40 18.99 -8.29
CA PHE A 22 12.06 18.03 -7.39
C PHE A 22 12.25 16.67 -8.07
N SER A 23 13.24 15.90 -7.59
CA SER A 23 13.58 14.62 -8.19
C SER A 23 12.73 13.47 -7.65
N VAL A 24 12.12 12.70 -8.55
CA VAL A 24 11.26 11.56 -8.21
C VAL A 24 11.69 10.28 -8.90
N VAL A 25 11.33 9.14 -8.30
CA VAL A 25 11.49 7.83 -8.92
C VAL A 25 10.24 7.47 -9.74
N ARG A 26 10.44 7.18 -11.02
CA ARG A 26 9.42 6.62 -11.93
C ARG A 26 9.76 5.19 -12.32
N TYR A 27 8.76 4.34 -12.45
CA TYR A 27 8.90 3.07 -13.18
C TYR A 27 8.24 3.18 -14.56
N HIS A 28 8.54 2.22 -15.44
CA HIS A 28 7.86 2.10 -16.72
C HIS A 28 6.38 1.78 -16.49
N SER A 29 5.52 2.80 -16.60
CA SER A 29 4.07 2.68 -16.50
C SER A 29 3.41 3.33 -17.70
N LEU A 30 2.14 2.99 -17.95
CA LEU A 30 1.32 3.64 -18.96
C LEU A 30 1.19 5.14 -18.65
N LEU A 31 1.25 5.95 -19.70
CA LEU A 31 1.18 7.40 -19.59
C LEU A 31 -0.27 7.88 -19.51
N VAL A 32 -0.53 8.88 -18.67
CA VAL A 32 -1.81 9.58 -18.65
C VAL A 32 -1.91 10.42 -19.92
N ALA A 33 -3.04 10.35 -20.62
CA ALA A 33 -3.28 11.19 -21.78
C ALA A 33 -3.44 12.66 -21.37
N ASP A 34 -3.00 13.59 -22.24
CA ASP A 34 -3.07 15.03 -21.96
C ASP A 34 -4.52 15.55 -21.86
N ASP A 35 -5.47 14.87 -22.51
CA ASP A 35 -6.91 15.09 -22.37
C ASP A 35 -7.39 14.53 -21.02
N LEU A 36 -7.33 15.39 -20.00
CA LEU A 36 -7.95 15.12 -18.70
C LEU A 36 -9.44 15.51 -18.75
N PRO A 37 -10.35 14.65 -18.22
CA PRO A 37 -11.74 15.03 -18.01
C PRO A 37 -11.87 16.33 -17.22
N ASP A 38 -12.92 17.12 -17.48
CA ASP A 38 -13.16 18.43 -16.84
C ASP A 38 -13.12 18.40 -15.30
N CYS A 39 -13.45 17.26 -14.69
CA CYS A 39 -13.45 17.09 -13.24
C CYS A 39 -12.04 16.96 -12.64
N LEU A 40 -11.02 16.70 -13.47
CA LEU A 40 -9.62 16.59 -13.08
C LEU A 40 -8.83 17.81 -13.55
N GLU A 41 -7.77 18.10 -12.82
CA GLU A 41 -6.79 19.09 -13.27
C GLU A 41 -5.37 18.63 -12.99
N LYS A 42 -4.48 18.98 -13.92
CA LYS A 42 -3.05 18.72 -13.84
C LYS A 42 -2.44 19.60 -12.75
N ILE A 43 -1.71 18.98 -11.82
CA ILE A 43 -1.02 19.66 -10.71
C ILE A 43 0.48 19.39 -10.66
N ALA A 44 0.97 18.38 -11.41
CA ALA A 44 2.40 18.13 -11.56
C ALA A 44 2.72 17.58 -12.97
N TRP A 45 3.89 17.94 -13.50
CA TRP A 45 4.32 17.58 -14.86
C TRP A 45 5.85 17.52 -15.00
N THR A 46 6.37 16.85 -16.03
CA THR A 46 7.80 16.92 -16.40
C THR A 46 8.09 18.08 -17.35
N GLU A 47 9.36 18.32 -17.68
CA GLU A 47 9.78 19.31 -18.70
C GLU A 47 9.07 19.09 -20.04
N ASP A 48 8.96 17.83 -20.49
CA ASP A 48 8.20 17.43 -21.69
C ASP A 48 6.67 17.49 -21.51
N ASN A 49 6.19 18.16 -20.48
CA ASN A 49 4.78 18.42 -20.16
C ASN A 49 3.93 17.18 -19.78
N LEU A 50 4.55 16.00 -19.64
CA LEU A 50 3.90 14.77 -19.22
C LEU A 50 3.25 14.93 -17.85
N ILE A 51 1.99 14.52 -17.71
CA ILE A 51 1.25 14.58 -16.44
C ILE A 51 1.88 13.63 -15.41
N MET A 52 2.36 14.21 -14.31
CA MET A 52 2.95 13.49 -13.18
C MET A 52 2.08 13.53 -11.92
N GLY A 53 1.08 14.43 -11.89
CA GLY A 53 0.11 14.50 -10.81
C GLY A 53 -1.16 15.23 -11.22
N MET A 54 -2.29 14.81 -10.65
CA MET A 54 -3.61 15.35 -10.89
C MET A 54 -4.43 15.43 -9.59
N ARG A 55 -5.39 16.34 -9.54
CA ARG A 55 -6.42 16.37 -8.48
C ARG A 55 -7.82 16.48 -9.07
N HIS A 56 -8.80 15.98 -8.33
CA HIS A 56 -10.19 16.29 -8.61
C HIS A 56 -10.50 17.72 -8.15
N ARG A 57 -11.27 18.47 -8.95
CA ARG A 57 -11.55 19.89 -8.68
C ARG A 57 -12.36 20.12 -7.40
N SER A 58 -13.25 19.18 -7.06
CA SER A 58 -14.19 19.31 -5.94
C SER A 58 -14.14 18.19 -4.90
N LEU A 59 -13.40 17.10 -5.16
CA LEU A 59 -13.32 15.95 -4.26
C LEU A 59 -11.90 15.87 -3.71
N PRO A 60 -11.72 15.35 -2.48
CA PRO A 60 -10.39 15.20 -1.89
C PRO A 60 -9.68 13.99 -2.50
N MET A 61 -9.41 14.04 -3.80
CA MET A 61 -8.77 12.98 -4.56
C MET A 61 -7.57 13.54 -5.30
N TRP A 62 -6.43 12.88 -5.12
CA TRP A 62 -5.17 13.19 -5.78
C TRP A 62 -4.59 11.90 -6.35
N GLY A 63 -3.89 12.03 -7.48
CA GLY A 63 -3.13 10.94 -8.09
C GLY A 63 -1.74 11.44 -8.47
N VAL A 64 -0.74 10.59 -8.31
CA VAL A 64 0.63 10.82 -8.77
C VAL A 64 1.11 9.62 -9.60
N GLN A 65 1.91 9.86 -10.63
CA GLN A 65 2.44 8.82 -11.51
C GLN A 65 3.83 8.30 -11.08
N PHE A 66 4.46 8.99 -10.13
CA PHE A 66 5.74 8.60 -9.55
C PHE A 66 5.55 7.87 -8.21
N HIS A 67 6.65 7.38 -7.63
CA HIS A 67 6.67 6.59 -6.41
C HIS A 67 7.10 7.44 -5.21
N PRO A 68 6.16 8.10 -4.48
CA PRO A 68 6.49 8.93 -3.32
C PRO A 68 7.10 8.13 -2.16
N GLU A 69 6.89 6.81 -2.14
CA GLU A 69 7.44 5.88 -1.15
C GLU A 69 8.90 5.47 -1.43
N SER A 70 9.41 5.75 -2.62
CA SER A 70 10.77 5.33 -2.99
C SER A 70 11.82 6.14 -2.23
N ILE A 71 12.88 5.47 -1.75
CA ILE A 71 13.97 6.10 -0.99
C ILE A 71 14.70 7.21 -1.75
N CYS A 72 14.66 7.15 -3.10
CA CYS A 72 15.30 8.15 -3.95
C CYS A 72 14.32 9.23 -4.45
N THR A 73 13.05 9.20 -4.03
CA THR A 73 12.13 10.31 -4.27
C THR A 73 12.35 11.35 -3.18
N GLU A 74 12.72 12.56 -3.59
CA GLU A 74 12.87 13.67 -2.68
C GLU A 74 11.49 14.08 -2.14
N TYR A 75 11.46 14.54 -0.88
CA TYR A 75 10.25 15.06 -0.23
C TYR A 75 9.05 14.08 -0.18
N GLY A 76 9.28 12.78 -0.36
CA GLY A 76 8.23 11.75 -0.24
C GLY A 76 7.50 11.79 1.10
N HIS A 77 8.23 12.04 2.20
CA HIS A 77 7.63 12.21 3.53
C HIS A 77 6.71 13.44 3.60
N THR A 78 7.14 14.58 3.06
CA THR A 78 6.35 15.81 3.03
C THR A 78 5.08 15.66 2.19
N LEU A 79 5.12 14.92 1.07
CA LEU A 79 3.91 14.56 0.31
C LEU A 79 2.90 13.81 1.19
N PHE A 80 3.35 12.83 2.00
CA PHE A 80 2.48 12.09 2.90
C PHE A 80 1.95 12.94 4.05
N GLU A 81 2.76 13.83 4.63
CA GLU A 81 2.32 14.80 5.66
C GLU A 81 1.23 15.73 5.11
N ASN A 82 1.43 16.27 3.89
CA ASN A 82 0.43 17.08 3.22
C ASN A 82 -0.86 16.30 2.98
N PHE A 83 -0.77 15.07 2.47
CA PHE A 83 -1.93 14.21 2.26
C PHE A 83 -2.68 13.89 3.56
N GLN A 84 -1.95 13.60 4.64
CA GLN A 84 -2.52 13.37 5.96
C GLN A 84 -3.28 14.59 6.46
N GLU A 85 -2.69 15.78 6.35
CA GLU A 85 -3.31 17.02 6.80
C GLU A 85 -4.58 17.35 5.99
N ILE A 86 -4.55 17.15 4.67
CA ILE A 86 -5.72 17.33 3.82
C ILE A 86 -6.84 16.36 4.21
N THR A 87 -6.51 15.08 4.44
CA THR A 87 -7.46 14.05 4.88
C THR A 87 -8.07 14.43 6.23
N ARG A 88 -7.26 14.97 7.15
CA ARG A 88 -7.72 15.42 8.48
C ARG A 88 -8.72 16.57 8.35
N LYS A 89 -8.40 17.60 7.56
CA LYS A 89 -9.28 18.75 7.34
C LYS A 89 -10.61 18.31 6.72
N PHE A 90 -10.57 17.49 5.68
CA PHE A 90 -11.78 16.98 5.04
C PHE A 90 -12.70 16.24 6.02
N ALA A 91 -12.15 15.38 6.88
CA ALA A 91 -12.96 14.66 7.85
C ALA A 91 -13.58 15.57 8.92
N GLN A 92 -12.86 16.62 9.35
CA GLN A 92 -13.36 17.64 10.27
C GLN A 92 -14.54 18.41 9.65
N GLU A 93 -14.42 18.82 8.40
CA GLU A 93 -15.47 19.55 7.66
C GLU A 93 -16.74 18.69 7.47
N GLN A 94 -16.57 17.38 7.26
CA GLN A 94 -17.68 16.44 7.08
C GLN A 94 -18.36 16.03 8.40
N GLY A 95 -17.96 16.60 9.54
CA GLY A 95 -18.46 16.22 10.87
C GLY A 95 -18.19 14.76 11.24
N LYS A 96 -17.34 14.07 10.48
CA LYS A 96 -16.93 12.68 10.73
C LYS A 96 -15.76 12.73 11.69
N SER A 97 -16.02 12.44 12.97
CA SER A 97 -14.94 12.10 13.90
C SER A 97 -14.11 10.99 13.28
N LEU A 98 -12.86 11.27 12.94
CA LEU A 98 -11.88 10.27 12.52
C LEU A 98 -11.71 9.31 13.70
N LYS A 99 -12.54 8.26 13.76
CA LYS A 99 -12.27 7.11 14.62
C LYS A 99 -10.94 6.58 14.16
N LYS A 100 -9.88 6.87 14.93
CA LYS A 100 -8.53 6.34 14.78
C LYS A 100 -8.59 4.81 14.67
N HIS A 101 -8.77 4.28 13.46
CA HIS A 101 -8.46 2.89 13.14
C HIS A 101 -6.96 2.86 12.83
N TYR A 102 -6.13 3.17 13.82
CA TYR A 102 -4.75 2.71 13.77
C TYR A 102 -4.81 1.20 13.97
N TRP A 103 -4.27 0.44 13.03
CA TRP A 103 -3.65 -0.82 13.40
C TRP A 103 -2.51 -0.44 14.36
N THR A 104 -2.73 -0.60 15.66
CA THR A 104 -1.70 -0.38 16.68
C THR A 104 -0.80 -1.61 16.71
N GLY A 105 0.09 -1.69 15.72
CA GLY A 105 1.34 -2.42 15.84
C GLY A 105 2.15 -1.78 16.96
N ASN A 106 2.50 -2.60 17.94
CA ASN A 106 3.19 -2.31 19.18
C ASN A 106 4.42 -1.38 19.02
N ASN A 107 4.50 -0.30 19.82
CA ASN A 107 5.74 0.11 20.48
C ASN A 107 5.45 1.04 21.68
N GLY A 108 5.97 0.63 22.83
CA GLY A 108 5.55 1.05 24.16
C GLY A 108 5.91 2.47 24.58
N ASN A 109 5.06 3.04 25.43
CA ASN A 109 5.34 3.23 26.86
C ASN A 109 4.28 4.17 27.47
N GLY A 110 3.59 3.71 28.52
CA GLY A 110 2.87 4.58 29.45
C GLY A 110 1.34 4.51 29.38
N THR A 111 0.76 3.60 30.17
CA THR A 111 -0.51 3.69 30.92
C THR A 111 -1.73 4.37 30.27
N LEU A 112 -2.70 3.52 29.88
CA LEU A 112 -4.08 3.92 29.60
C LEU A 112 -5.04 3.42 30.69
N PRO A 113 -6.18 4.11 30.90
CA PRO A 113 -7.04 3.97 32.07
C PRO A 113 -7.95 2.74 31.98
N THR A 114 -8.27 2.24 33.17
CA THR A 114 -9.11 1.10 33.48
C THR A 114 -10.60 1.33 33.23
N ASN A 115 -11.29 0.23 32.90
CA ASN A 115 -12.73 -0.05 32.95
C ASN A 115 -13.55 0.12 31.67
N SER A 116 -13.70 -0.98 30.93
CA SER A 116 -15.02 -1.52 30.55
C SER A 116 -14.92 -3.02 30.25
N PRO A 117 -15.91 -3.85 30.66
CA PRO A 117 -15.85 -5.29 30.56
C PRO A 117 -16.37 -5.73 29.18
N ASN A 118 -15.47 -6.14 28.30
CA ASN A 118 -15.88 -7.03 27.22
C ASN A 118 -14.70 -7.95 26.88
N LYS A 119 -14.83 -9.22 27.27
CA LYS A 119 -13.86 -10.28 27.01
C LYS A 119 -13.71 -10.46 25.50
N LYS A 120 -12.81 -9.71 24.86
CA LYS A 120 -12.15 -10.19 23.64
C LYS A 120 -11.18 -11.28 24.10
N GLN A 121 -11.41 -12.52 23.70
CA GLN A 121 -10.40 -13.56 23.79
C GLN A 121 -9.14 -13.03 23.10
N GLN A 122 -8.12 -12.68 23.89
CA GLN A 122 -6.79 -12.38 23.37
C GLN A 122 -6.27 -13.72 22.85
N GLN A 123 -6.30 -13.91 21.53
CA GLN A 123 -5.48 -14.94 20.92
C GLN A 123 -4.01 -14.56 21.20
N GLU A 124 -3.36 -15.33 22.05
CA GLU A 124 -1.91 -15.25 22.23
C GLU A 124 -1.27 -15.94 21.02
N PHE A 125 -0.47 -15.19 20.27
CA PHE A 125 0.32 -15.75 19.17
C PHE A 125 1.72 -16.07 19.70
N GLU A 126 2.19 -17.30 19.45
CA GLU A 126 3.57 -17.67 19.72
C GLU A 126 4.41 -17.49 18.45
N LEU A 127 5.55 -16.81 18.57
CA LEU A 127 6.49 -16.67 17.47
C LEU A 127 7.34 -17.95 17.35
N CYS A 128 6.96 -18.84 16.43
CA CYS A 128 7.74 -20.02 16.11
C CYS A 128 8.79 -19.68 15.04
N THR A 129 10.08 -19.68 15.40
CA THR A 129 11.19 -19.51 14.45
C THR A 129 12.15 -20.69 14.52
N ARG A 130 12.63 -21.14 13.35
CA ARG A 130 13.65 -22.18 13.25
C ARG A 130 14.63 -21.83 12.16
N LYS A 131 15.91 -21.69 12.52
CA LYS A 131 16.99 -21.53 11.55
C LYS A 131 17.43 -22.91 11.05
N LEU A 132 17.45 -23.09 9.73
CA LEU A 132 17.99 -24.29 9.10
C LEU A 132 19.40 -24.00 8.60
N ASN A 133 20.32 -24.94 8.78
CA ASN A 133 21.69 -24.84 8.26
C ASN A 133 21.75 -25.38 6.82
N LEU A 134 20.87 -24.86 5.96
CA LEU A 134 20.75 -25.24 4.56
C LEU A 134 20.62 -23.95 3.73
N CYS A 135 21.18 -23.97 2.52
CA CYS A 135 20.97 -22.93 1.52
C CYS A 135 20.28 -23.60 0.31
N PRO A 136 19.00 -23.99 0.46
CA PRO A 136 18.29 -24.63 -0.64
C PRO A 136 18.01 -23.61 -1.74
N ASP A 137 17.92 -24.10 -2.97
CA ASP A 137 17.38 -23.31 -4.06
C ASP A 137 15.94 -22.87 -3.72
N THR A 138 15.66 -21.58 -3.85
CA THR A 138 14.41 -20.98 -3.37
C THR A 138 13.21 -21.41 -4.22
N GLU A 139 13.41 -21.59 -5.52
CA GLU A 139 12.40 -22.10 -6.44
C GLU A 139 12.04 -23.56 -6.08
N GLN A 140 13.04 -24.40 -5.87
CA GLN A 140 12.82 -25.79 -5.45
C GLN A 140 12.09 -25.88 -4.11
N MET A 141 12.38 -24.99 -3.15
CA MET A 141 11.64 -24.92 -1.89
C MET A 141 10.20 -24.50 -2.09
N PHE A 142 9.95 -23.49 -2.91
CA PHE A 142 8.60 -23.04 -3.21
C PHE A 142 7.77 -24.16 -3.87
N VAL A 143 8.31 -24.80 -4.91
CA VAL A 143 7.63 -25.91 -5.60
C VAL A 143 7.35 -27.07 -4.65
N HIS A 144 8.33 -27.43 -3.81
CA HIS A 144 8.18 -28.54 -2.88
C HIS A 144 7.16 -28.26 -1.76
N LEU A 145 7.15 -27.06 -1.19
CA LEU A 145 6.30 -26.71 -0.06
C LEU A 145 4.90 -26.26 -0.48
N PHE A 146 4.79 -25.52 -1.59
CA PHE A 146 3.56 -24.82 -1.97
C PHE A 146 3.11 -25.10 -3.41
N GLY A 147 3.86 -25.86 -4.21
CA GLY A 147 3.58 -26.05 -5.65
C GLY A 147 2.22 -26.70 -5.97
N ASN A 148 1.60 -27.37 -5.01
CA ASN A 148 0.26 -27.95 -5.15
C ASN A 148 -0.86 -27.04 -4.63
N SER A 149 -0.53 -25.88 -4.05
CA SER A 149 -1.51 -24.98 -3.45
C SER A 149 -1.99 -23.95 -4.48
N ALA A 150 -3.30 -23.92 -4.73
CA ALA A 150 -3.91 -23.00 -5.70
C ALA A 150 -3.81 -21.51 -5.27
N SER A 151 -3.48 -21.26 -4.00
CA SER A 151 -3.35 -19.94 -3.38
C SER A 151 -1.91 -19.62 -2.99
N ALA A 152 -0.94 -20.41 -3.46
CA ALA A 152 0.46 -20.22 -3.17
C ALA A 152 0.92 -18.84 -3.65
N PHE A 153 1.73 -18.18 -2.82
CA PHE A 153 2.41 -16.95 -3.20
C PHE A 153 3.90 -17.08 -2.95
N TRP A 154 4.67 -16.44 -3.82
CA TRP A 154 6.09 -16.22 -3.65
C TRP A 154 6.39 -14.75 -3.92
N LEU A 155 6.83 -14.05 -2.88
CA LEU A 155 7.27 -12.67 -2.92
C LEU A 155 8.77 -12.66 -2.77
N ASP A 156 9.46 -12.40 -3.88
CA ASP A 156 10.91 -12.28 -3.89
C ASP A 156 11.35 -10.82 -3.91
N SER A 157 12.55 -10.55 -3.42
CA SER A 157 13.16 -9.23 -3.50
C SER A 157 13.41 -8.89 -4.97
N SER A 158 12.75 -7.85 -5.50
CA SER A 158 12.84 -7.41 -6.91
C SER A 158 14.21 -6.89 -7.36
N ARG A 159 15.23 -7.05 -6.53
CA ARG A 159 16.56 -6.47 -6.68
C ARG A 159 17.58 -7.58 -6.48
N VAL A 160 18.03 -8.17 -7.58
CA VAL A 160 19.07 -9.22 -7.64
C VAL A 160 20.46 -8.57 -7.55
N GLU A 161 20.77 -7.94 -6.43
CA GLU A 161 22.10 -7.40 -6.13
C GLU A 161 22.78 -8.32 -5.11
N PRO A 162 24.01 -8.83 -5.37
CA PRO A 162 24.72 -9.68 -4.42
C PRO A 162 24.81 -9.03 -3.03
N GLY A 163 24.21 -9.67 -2.01
CA GLY A 163 24.18 -9.18 -0.62
C GLY A 163 23.00 -8.28 -0.24
N LEU A 164 22.16 -7.87 -1.19
CA LEU A 164 20.99 -7.00 -0.96
C LEU A 164 19.63 -7.71 -1.22
N SER A 165 19.62 -8.81 -1.98
CA SER A 165 18.52 -9.79 -2.03
C SER A 165 18.52 -10.64 -0.76
N ARG A 166 17.90 -10.16 0.32
CA ARG A 166 18.08 -10.79 1.65
C ARG A 166 16.95 -11.74 2.04
N PHE A 167 15.77 -11.60 1.47
CA PHE A 167 14.59 -12.35 1.90
C PHE A 167 13.68 -12.68 0.72
N SER A 168 13.18 -13.92 0.74
CA SER A 168 12.04 -14.37 -0.05
C SER A 168 10.96 -14.80 0.95
N PHE A 169 9.74 -14.35 0.71
CA PHE A 169 8.57 -14.73 1.50
C PHE A 169 7.71 -15.65 0.66
N MET A 170 7.28 -16.77 1.22
CA MET A 170 6.45 -17.74 0.53
C MET A 170 5.46 -18.35 1.51
N GLY A 171 4.30 -18.74 1.01
CA GLY A 171 3.22 -19.26 1.82
C GLY A 171 1.99 -19.57 0.98
N ASP A 172 0.93 -19.97 1.66
CA ASP A 172 -0.38 -20.18 1.06
C ASP A 172 -1.51 -19.88 2.08
N ASN A 173 -2.74 -20.27 1.76
CA ASN A 173 -3.90 -20.10 2.62
C ASN A 173 -4.25 -21.34 3.48
N SER A 174 -3.34 -22.29 3.67
CA SER A 174 -3.62 -23.54 4.41
C SER A 174 -3.76 -23.35 5.93
N GLY A 175 -3.30 -22.21 6.46
CA GLY A 175 -3.35 -21.93 7.90
C GLY A 175 -4.75 -21.63 8.43
N GLU A 176 -5.02 -21.99 9.70
CA GLU A 176 -6.32 -21.79 10.36
C GLU A 176 -6.78 -20.32 10.44
N ASN A 177 -5.84 -19.39 10.36
CA ASN A 177 -6.09 -17.95 10.37
C ASN A 177 -6.00 -17.31 8.97
N SER A 178 -6.00 -18.12 7.91
CA SER A 178 -5.94 -17.61 6.54
C SER A 178 -7.25 -16.93 6.14
N LEU A 179 -7.13 -15.92 5.29
CA LEU A 179 -8.27 -15.23 4.68
C LEU A 179 -7.95 -15.00 3.20
N LEU A 180 -8.72 -15.63 2.32
CA LEU A 180 -8.64 -15.46 0.87
C LEU A 180 -9.87 -14.68 0.39
N ILE A 181 -9.64 -13.57 -0.29
CA ILE A 181 -10.70 -12.70 -0.80
C ILE A 181 -10.63 -12.73 -2.33
N HIS A 182 -11.69 -13.20 -2.96
CA HIS A 182 -11.88 -13.16 -4.41
C HIS A 182 -12.99 -12.16 -4.73
N TYR A 183 -12.69 -11.18 -5.60
CA TYR A 183 -13.68 -10.22 -6.07
C TYR A 183 -13.79 -10.24 -7.58
N ARG A 184 -14.99 -10.49 -8.10
CA ARG A 184 -15.29 -10.49 -9.53
C ARG A 184 -15.94 -9.17 -9.92
N THR A 185 -15.19 -8.33 -10.62
CA THR A 185 -15.62 -6.97 -11.00
C THR A 185 -16.84 -6.95 -11.92
N GLN A 186 -16.92 -7.88 -12.89
CA GLN A 186 -18.03 -7.93 -13.85
C GLN A 186 -19.39 -8.21 -13.19
N GLY A 187 -19.42 -8.99 -12.10
CA GLY A 187 -20.64 -9.39 -11.40
C GLY A 187 -20.82 -8.76 -10.01
N GLN A 188 -19.85 -7.94 -9.57
CA GLN A 188 -19.79 -7.41 -8.20
C GLN A 188 -19.92 -8.50 -7.12
N GLU A 189 -19.35 -9.68 -7.40
CA GLU A 189 -19.40 -10.85 -6.52
C GLU A 189 -18.15 -10.88 -5.64
N LEU A 190 -18.35 -10.97 -4.32
CA LEU A 190 -17.31 -11.10 -3.33
C LEU A 190 -17.39 -12.50 -2.70
N THR A 191 -16.30 -13.26 -2.78
CA THR A 191 -16.14 -14.53 -2.08
C THR A 191 -15.02 -14.38 -1.06
N ILE A 192 -15.30 -14.65 0.21
CA ILE A 192 -14.33 -14.63 1.29
C ILE A 192 -14.22 -16.04 1.85
N THR A 193 -13.05 -16.64 1.74
CA THR A 193 -12.72 -17.96 2.31
C THR A 193 -11.85 -17.74 3.54
N GLN A 194 -12.33 -18.11 4.71
CA GLN A 194 -11.58 -18.09 5.96
C GLN A 194 -11.39 -19.53 6.44
N SER A 195 -10.16 -20.04 6.37
CA SER A 195 -9.89 -21.47 6.58
C SER A 195 -10.85 -22.31 5.68
N ASP A 196 -11.62 -23.23 6.26
CA ASP A 196 -12.61 -24.05 5.54
C ASP A 196 -13.97 -23.36 5.29
N THR A 197 -14.18 -22.15 5.82
CA THR A 197 -15.47 -21.45 5.72
C THR A 197 -15.49 -20.50 4.53
N VAL A 198 -16.38 -20.74 3.57
CA VAL A 198 -16.59 -19.84 2.42
C VAL A 198 -17.86 -19.01 2.64
N SER A 199 -17.73 -17.69 2.55
CA SER A 199 -18.84 -16.75 2.58
C SER A 199 -18.94 -16.00 1.26
N PHE A 200 -20.17 -15.78 0.79
CA PHE A 200 -20.48 -15.13 -0.47
C PHE A 200 -21.32 -13.88 -0.22
N LYS A 201 -20.97 -12.79 -0.89
CA LYS A 201 -21.76 -11.55 -0.90
C LYS A 201 -21.86 -11.04 -2.34
N THR A 202 -23.07 -10.69 -2.75
CA THR A 202 -23.34 -9.96 -3.99
C THR A 202 -23.77 -8.56 -3.57
N GLU A 203 -23.07 -7.52 -4.03
CA GLU A 203 -23.58 -6.16 -3.88
C GLU A 203 -24.57 -5.91 -5.02
N GLY A 204 -25.85 -5.79 -4.67
CA GLY A 204 -26.94 -5.41 -5.56
C GLY A 204 -27.44 -4.01 -5.24
#